data_AF-A0A2V6ALV3-F1
#
_entry.id   AF-A0A2V6ALV3-F1
#
_cell.length_a   1.000
_cell.length_b   1.000
_cell.length_c   1.000
_cell.angle_alpha   90.00
_cell.angle_beta   90.00
_cell.angle_gamma   90.00
#
_symmetry.space_group_name_H-M   'P 1'
#
loop_
_entity.id
_entity.type
_entity.pdbx_description
1 polymer ?
#
loop_
_entity_poly.entity_id
_entity_poly.type
_entity_poly.pdbx_seq_one_letter_code
_entity_poly.pdbx_strand_id
1 'polypeptide(L)'
;MDYWSDVLSRITPVLHCSIPPVSVLAAAWQTVPSAYGWLGLCGGYALVMLFTPVRQALGDGLHCLRRYQRIWIAFAILGFGYFLFQFVTFTPIRNLEDLEPSQITSLPQWAWPRLSEVWRETPLPALEGVAGIFDNATTTYPLSAIAAVLMIVNWRGLHSALVRALRKRYGFWGCLVYLILLLSALASLLKPIVFWRLPEWSGLVPAAGLMRISAAVDGTAFIFEYLLGVYIQVYLIIVCLAWTKGVSFEQGELFRFAMRRFSYVLEWAGIVVAVSTLILRLPLVLSYFVNIPGVLDYLPIARLLISGLIIAFCSVQISLALHNETLFEAMSAHVYFVQKNAGRLAWFLLICGIHFYGITLCDAILRGAIGDRLGALFLWKFSFASVRGIVTGWLLASWVCLFRQCETGRIHQEKWIQY
;
A
#
# COMPACT_ATOMS: atom_id res chain seq x y z
N MET A 1 49.90 24.56 16.73
CA MET A 1 48.75 23.83 17.33
C MET A 1 47.51 24.72 17.34
N ASP A 2 47.43 25.68 16.42
CA ASP A 2 46.48 26.80 16.46
C ASP A 2 45.47 26.77 15.29
N TYR A 3 45.40 25.64 14.57
CA TYR A 3 44.41 25.40 13.51
C TYR A 3 43.13 24.72 14.03
N TRP A 4 43.17 24.18 15.24
CA TRP A 4 42.03 23.49 15.88
C TRP A 4 41.25 24.41 16.85
N SER A 5 41.84 25.50 17.33
CA SER A 5 41.17 26.50 18.17
C SER A 5 40.14 27.33 17.39
N ASP A 6 40.39 27.60 16.10
CA ASP A 6 39.46 28.32 15.21
C ASP A 6 38.29 27.48 14.69
N VAL A 7 38.44 26.15 14.71
CA VAL A 7 37.34 25.21 14.40
C VAL A 7 36.45 25.03 15.62
N LEU A 8 37.02 24.96 16.82
CA LEU A 8 36.25 24.86 18.06
C LEU A 8 35.54 26.17 18.44
N SER A 9 36.09 27.34 18.11
CA SER A 9 35.44 28.64 18.35
C SER A 9 34.24 28.91 17.41
N ARG A 10 34.20 28.29 16.22
CA ARG A 10 33.05 28.33 15.29
C ARG A 10 31.95 27.32 15.62
N ILE A 11 32.24 26.31 16.45
CA ILE A 11 31.25 25.32 16.93
C ILE A 11 30.53 25.84 18.20
N THR A 12 31.06 26.87 18.87
CA THR A 12 30.54 27.38 20.14
C THR A 12 29.40 28.43 20.14
N PRO A 13 28.82 28.94 19.04
CA PRO A 13 27.54 29.64 19.13
C PRO A 13 26.33 28.69 18.96
N VAL A 14 26.54 27.37 18.80
CA VAL A 14 25.45 26.37 18.72
C VAL A 14 24.81 26.07 20.08
N LEU A 15 25.33 26.61 21.18
CA LEU A 15 24.82 26.41 22.55
C LEU A 15 24.16 27.64 23.19
N HIS A 16 23.77 28.63 22.38
CA HIS A 16 22.85 29.70 22.80
C HIS A 16 21.64 29.78 21.85
N CYS A 17 20.95 28.65 21.69
CA CYS A 17 19.62 28.62 21.12
C CYS A 17 18.61 29.03 22.20
N SER A 18 18.61 30.31 22.55
CA SER A 18 17.50 30.93 23.28
C SER A 18 16.38 31.28 22.28
N ILE A 19 15.85 30.28 21.59
CA ILE A 19 14.64 30.41 20.78
C ILE A 19 13.57 29.59 21.50
N PRO A 20 12.52 30.23 22.04
CA PRO A 20 11.51 29.51 22.79
C PRO A 20 10.80 28.51 21.86
N PRO A 21 10.51 27.28 22.31
CA PRO A 21 9.74 26.28 21.54
C PRO A 21 8.36 26.78 21.11
N VAL A 22 7.92 27.92 21.66
CA VAL A 22 6.66 28.60 21.40
C VAL A 22 6.60 29.20 20.00
N SER A 23 7.71 29.65 19.38
CA SER A 23 7.63 30.34 18.07
C SER A 23 7.46 29.38 16.88
N VAL A 24 8.06 28.18 16.95
CA VAL A 24 7.90 27.12 15.95
C VAL A 24 6.50 26.49 16.05
N LEU A 25 6.00 26.31 17.27
CA LEU A 25 4.60 25.93 17.50
C LEU A 25 3.65 27.04 17.06
N ALA A 26 3.95 28.31 17.29
CA ALA A 26 3.10 29.45 16.93
C ALA A 26 3.02 29.71 15.41
N ALA A 27 4.10 29.50 14.66
CA ALA A 27 4.07 29.61 13.20
C ALA A 27 3.26 28.45 12.57
N ALA A 28 3.36 27.24 13.12
CA ALA A 28 2.47 26.13 12.78
C ALA A 28 1.01 26.35 13.28
N TRP A 29 0.83 27.16 14.34
CA TRP A 29 -0.48 27.46 14.95
C TRP A 29 -1.35 28.38 14.10
N GLN A 30 -0.74 29.26 13.29
CA GLN A 30 -1.47 30.22 12.47
C GLN A 30 -2.12 29.59 11.21
N THR A 31 -1.66 28.42 10.78
CA THR A 31 -2.17 27.69 9.60
C THR A 31 -3.10 26.52 9.97
N VAL A 32 -3.37 26.38 11.27
CA VAL A 32 -4.05 25.26 11.90
C VAL A 32 -5.44 25.72 12.37
N PRO A 33 -6.50 24.88 12.32
CA PRO A 33 -7.75 25.19 13.01
C PRO A 33 -7.43 25.58 14.45
N SER A 34 -8.00 26.67 14.97
CA SER A 34 -7.71 27.18 16.33
C SER A 34 -7.61 26.04 17.35
N ALA A 35 -6.89 26.17 18.47
CA ALA A 35 -6.73 25.12 19.50
C ALA A 35 -8.00 24.28 19.76
N TYR A 36 -9.17 24.93 19.75
CA TYR A 36 -10.50 24.36 19.85
C TYR A 36 -10.87 23.38 18.71
N GLY A 37 -10.48 23.65 17.47
CA GLY A 37 -10.63 22.76 16.33
C GLY A 37 -9.81 21.47 16.47
N TRP A 38 -8.57 21.53 16.94
CA TRP A 38 -7.80 20.31 17.25
C TRP A 38 -8.36 19.54 18.43
N LEU A 39 -8.72 20.24 19.52
CA LEU A 39 -9.38 19.62 20.66
C LEU A 39 -10.71 18.95 20.26
N GLY A 40 -11.48 19.59 19.39
CA GLY A 40 -12.71 19.04 18.81
C GLY A 40 -12.45 17.82 17.92
N LEU A 41 -11.41 17.85 17.09
CA LEU A 41 -11.04 16.73 16.21
C LEU A 41 -10.52 15.53 17.03
N CYS A 42 -9.63 15.78 17.98
CA CYS A 42 -9.13 14.75 18.90
C CYS A 42 -10.25 14.20 19.80
N GLY A 43 -11.13 15.06 20.30
CA GLY A 43 -12.30 14.67 21.09
C GLY A 43 -13.28 13.83 20.28
N GLY A 44 -13.61 14.25 19.05
CA GLY A 44 -14.47 13.49 18.13
C GLY A 44 -13.87 12.14 17.76
N TYR A 45 -12.56 12.09 17.46
CA TYR A 45 -11.86 10.84 17.20
C TYR A 45 -11.84 9.92 18.43
N ALA A 46 -11.61 10.47 19.62
CA ALA A 46 -11.67 9.70 20.87
C ALA A 46 -13.06 9.11 21.09
N LEU A 47 -14.13 9.88 20.84
CA LEU A 47 -15.51 9.37 20.91
C LEU A 47 -15.72 8.23 19.91
N VAL A 48 -15.29 8.38 18.65
CA VAL A 48 -15.37 7.31 17.65
C VAL A 48 -14.66 6.05 18.13
N MET A 49 -13.44 6.17 18.68
CA MET A 49 -12.67 5.02 19.15
C MET A 49 -13.20 4.41 20.46
N LEU A 50 -13.91 5.18 21.30
CA LEU A 50 -14.51 4.70 22.54
C LEU A 50 -15.83 3.95 22.29
N PHE A 51 -16.68 4.47 21.41
CA PHE A 51 -18.02 3.96 21.16
C PHE A 51 -18.12 2.99 19.97
N THR A 52 -17.02 2.77 19.24
CA THR A 52 -17.04 1.87 18.09
C THR A 52 -17.31 0.42 18.48
N PRO A 53 -18.29 -0.26 17.85
CA PRO A 53 -18.58 -1.68 18.12
C PRO A 53 -17.47 -2.61 17.62
N VAL A 54 -16.49 -2.09 16.86
CA VAL A 54 -15.34 -2.86 16.37
C VAL A 54 -14.09 -2.69 17.24
N ARG A 55 -14.21 -2.07 18.43
CA ARG A 55 -13.08 -1.81 19.33
C ARG A 55 -12.27 -3.05 19.68
N GLN A 56 -12.95 -4.19 19.92
CA GLN A 56 -12.28 -5.46 20.21
C GLN A 56 -11.41 -5.92 19.03
N ALA A 57 -11.98 -5.94 17.81
CA ALA A 57 -11.23 -6.29 16.61
C ALA A 57 -10.02 -5.37 16.36
N LEU A 58 -10.15 -4.07 16.63
CA LEU A 58 -9.05 -3.11 16.53
C LEU A 58 -7.94 -3.37 17.56
N GLY A 59 -8.33 -3.69 18.80
CA GLY A 59 -7.39 -4.07 19.86
C GLY A 59 -6.65 -5.37 19.52
N ASP A 60 -7.39 -6.40 19.11
CA ASP A 60 -6.85 -7.69 18.69
C ASP A 60 -5.89 -7.54 17.49
N GLY A 61 -6.25 -6.71 16.51
CA GLY A 61 -5.38 -6.38 15.40
C GLY A 61 -4.05 -5.74 15.85
N LEU A 62 -4.08 -4.87 16.86
CA LEU A 62 -2.86 -4.25 17.41
C LEU A 62 -2.00 -5.27 18.17
N HIS A 63 -2.63 -6.18 18.93
CA HIS A 63 -1.93 -7.27 19.60
C HIS A 63 -1.27 -8.22 18.59
N CYS A 64 -1.98 -8.56 17.51
CA CYS A 64 -1.44 -9.34 16.39
C CYS A 64 -0.23 -8.64 15.75
N LEU A 65 -0.33 -7.33 15.51
CA LEU A 65 0.75 -6.54 14.92
C LEU A 65 2.01 -6.50 15.81
N ARG A 66 1.83 -6.33 17.13
CA ARG A 66 2.92 -6.34 18.12
C ARG A 66 3.61 -7.70 18.17
N ARG A 67 2.84 -8.79 18.09
CA ARG A 67 3.38 -10.16 18.10
C ARG A 67 4.09 -10.51 16.80
N TYR A 68 3.53 -10.11 15.66
CA TYR A 68 4.03 -10.43 14.33
C TYR A 68 4.39 -9.15 13.56
N GLN A 69 5.51 -8.54 13.95
CA GLN A 69 6.02 -7.30 13.35
C GLN A 69 6.17 -7.37 11.81
N ARG A 70 6.40 -8.57 11.27
CA ARG A 70 6.45 -8.83 9.81
C ARG A 70 5.25 -8.29 9.03
N ILE A 71 4.07 -8.18 9.65
CA ILE A 71 2.86 -7.70 8.99
C ILE A 71 3.06 -6.25 8.52
N TRP A 72 3.46 -5.35 9.41
CA TRP A 72 3.68 -3.95 9.03
C TRP A 72 5.02 -3.74 8.30
N ILE A 73 6.05 -4.51 8.65
CA ILE A 73 7.37 -4.41 8.01
C ILE A 73 7.25 -4.73 6.51
N ALA A 74 6.46 -5.72 6.12
CA ALA A 74 6.24 -6.04 4.71
C ALA A 74 5.69 -4.81 3.95
N PHE A 75 4.66 -4.16 4.50
CA PHE A 75 4.09 -2.96 3.89
C PHE A 75 5.06 -1.77 3.88
N ALA A 76 5.82 -1.57 4.96
CA ALA A 76 6.82 -0.50 5.05
C ALA A 76 7.95 -0.70 4.03
N ILE A 77 8.48 -1.91 3.89
CA ILE A 77 9.55 -2.24 2.92
C ILE A 77 9.05 -2.04 1.49
N LEU A 78 7.84 -2.50 1.17
CA LEU A 78 7.26 -2.36 -0.17
C LEU A 78 7.03 -0.88 -0.52
N GLY A 79 6.42 -0.12 0.39
CA GLY A 79 6.22 1.32 0.20
C GLY A 79 7.53 2.11 0.11
N PHE A 80 8.52 1.76 0.95
CA PHE A 80 9.83 2.40 0.92
C PHE A 80 10.62 2.05 -0.36
N GLY A 81 10.57 0.79 -0.81
CA GLY A 81 11.21 0.37 -2.05
C GLY A 81 10.68 1.14 -3.26
N TYR A 82 9.36 1.34 -3.33
CA TYR A 82 8.74 2.18 -4.36
C TYR A 82 9.27 3.61 -4.32
N PHE A 83 9.28 4.22 -3.13
CA PHE A 83 9.80 5.57 -2.93
C PHE A 83 11.27 5.69 -3.33
N LEU A 84 12.13 4.78 -2.87
CA LEU A 84 13.55 4.81 -3.15
C LEU A 84 13.81 4.76 -4.66
N PHE A 85 13.10 3.90 -5.39
CA PHE A 85 13.22 3.84 -6.84
C PHE A 85 12.79 5.14 -7.52
N GLN A 86 11.65 5.69 -7.12
CA GLN A 86 11.15 6.97 -7.65
C GLN A 86 12.15 8.10 -7.37
N PHE A 87 12.68 8.16 -6.15
CA PHE A 87 13.66 9.14 -5.74
C PHE A 87 14.93 9.04 -6.60
N VAL A 88 15.52 7.86 -6.74
CA VAL A 88 16.76 7.69 -7.50
C VAL A 88 16.56 7.92 -9.01
N THR A 89 15.41 7.55 -9.57
CA THR A 89 15.16 7.63 -11.02
C THR A 89 14.79 9.04 -11.48
N PHE A 90 14.01 9.76 -10.69
CA PHE A 90 13.39 11.03 -11.12
C PHE A 90 13.87 12.27 -10.36
N THR A 91 14.72 12.10 -9.33
CA THR A 91 15.28 13.25 -8.61
C THR A 91 16.63 13.61 -9.21
N PRO A 92 16.77 14.77 -9.87
CA PRO A 92 18.05 15.21 -10.39
C PRO A 92 18.94 15.69 -9.23
N ILE A 93 19.71 14.79 -8.62
CA ILE A 93 20.73 15.18 -7.64
C ILE A 93 21.88 15.81 -8.43
N ARG A 94 22.04 17.14 -8.33
CA ARG A 94 23.08 17.87 -9.07
C ARG A 94 24.33 18.02 -8.23
N ASN A 95 24.20 18.31 -6.93
CA ASN A 95 25.30 18.48 -5.99
C ASN A 95 25.00 17.85 -4.61
N LEU A 96 26.04 17.56 -3.82
CA LEU A 96 25.89 17.11 -2.43
C LEU A 96 25.24 18.17 -1.53
N GLU A 97 25.29 19.44 -1.94
CA GLU A 97 24.63 20.56 -1.28
C GLU A 97 23.09 20.41 -1.27
N ASP A 98 22.52 19.66 -2.23
CA ASP A 98 21.09 19.35 -2.28
C ASP A 98 20.64 18.43 -1.12
N LEU A 99 21.59 17.81 -0.41
CA LEU A 99 21.38 16.90 0.72
C LEU A 99 21.82 17.48 2.07
N GLU A 100 22.08 18.79 2.14
CA GLU A 100 22.58 19.40 3.37
C GLU A 100 21.63 19.22 4.58
N PRO A 101 22.14 18.80 5.75
CA PRO A 101 21.36 18.70 6.98
C PRO A 101 20.76 20.04 7.44
N SER A 102 21.40 21.16 7.06
CA SER A 102 20.95 22.52 7.37
C SER A 102 19.52 22.78 6.87
N GLN A 103 19.14 22.18 5.73
CA GLN A 103 17.81 22.27 5.12
C GLN A 103 16.72 21.56 5.93
N ILE A 104 17.10 20.57 6.74
CA ILE A 104 16.19 19.86 7.64
C ILE A 104 15.87 20.73 8.86
N THR A 105 16.86 21.49 9.35
CA THR A 105 16.73 22.30 10.56
C THR A 105 16.10 23.68 10.33
N SER A 106 15.95 24.14 9.09
CA SER A 106 15.37 25.45 8.74
C SER A 106 13.83 25.47 8.68
N LEU A 107 13.16 24.79 9.62
CA LEU A 107 11.70 24.70 9.74
C LEU A 107 10.94 26.04 9.61
N PRO A 108 11.44 27.19 10.15
CA PRO A 108 10.75 28.48 10.00
C PRO A 108 10.68 29.00 8.57
N GLN A 109 11.51 28.47 7.66
CA GLN A 109 11.54 28.88 6.24
C GLN A 109 10.70 27.95 5.35
N TRP A 110 10.01 26.96 5.93
CA TRP A 110 9.17 26.03 5.19
C TRP A 110 7.87 26.69 4.76
N ALA A 111 7.43 26.41 3.53
CA ALA A 111 6.24 27.01 2.94
C ALA A 111 5.02 26.15 3.25
N TRP A 112 4.44 26.32 4.44
CA TRP A 112 3.31 25.51 4.90
C TRP A 112 2.05 25.74 4.03
N PRO A 113 1.56 24.73 3.30
CA PRO A 113 0.36 24.88 2.47
C PRO A 113 -0.88 25.00 3.35
N ARG A 114 -1.91 25.69 2.83
CA ARG A 114 -3.20 25.78 3.52
C ARG A 114 -3.96 24.47 3.40
N LEU A 115 -4.76 24.14 4.42
CA LEU A 115 -5.64 22.96 4.38
C LEU A 115 -6.56 22.97 3.14
N SER A 116 -7.04 24.16 2.73
CA SER A 116 -7.88 24.36 1.55
C SER A 116 -7.20 24.01 0.22
N GLU A 117 -5.87 24.02 0.18
CA GLU A 117 -5.09 23.64 -1.02
C GLU A 117 -4.96 22.13 -1.11
N VAL A 118 -4.82 21.45 0.03
CA VAL A 118 -4.51 20.02 0.10
C VAL A 118 -5.76 19.12 0.19
N TRP A 119 -6.86 19.62 0.76
CA TRP A 119 -8.03 18.78 1.07
C TRP A 119 -8.72 18.17 -0.16
N ARG A 120 -8.57 18.78 -1.36
CA ARG A 120 -9.18 18.25 -2.60
C ARG A 120 -8.42 17.06 -3.17
N GLU A 121 -7.13 16.96 -2.91
CA GLU A 121 -6.25 15.92 -3.47
C GLU A 121 -6.16 14.68 -2.56
N THR A 122 -6.56 14.82 -1.31
CA THR A 122 -6.46 13.79 -0.26
C THR A 122 -7.51 12.67 -0.32
N PRO A 123 -8.80 12.89 -0.71
CA PRO A 123 -9.86 11.89 -0.58
C PRO A 123 -9.65 10.64 -1.43
N LEU A 124 -9.21 10.81 -2.68
CA LEU A 124 -9.04 9.68 -3.60
C LEU A 124 -7.89 8.74 -3.14
N PRO A 125 -6.67 9.23 -2.85
CA PRO A 125 -5.61 8.36 -2.32
C PRO A 125 -5.97 7.72 -0.96
N ALA A 126 -6.74 8.42 -0.13
CA ALA A 126 -7.23 7.84 1.12
C ALA A 126 -8.19 6.66 0.87
N LEU A 127 -9.13 6.82 -0.06
CA LEU A 127 -10.06 5.78 -0.46
C LEU A 127 -9.34 4.56 -1.05
N GLU A 128 -8.31 4.79 -1.87
CA GLU A 128 -7.45 3.71 -2.39
C GLU A 128 -6.73 2.97 -1.27
N GLY A 129 -6.29 3.67 -0.22
CA GLY A 129 -5.73 3.06 0.98
C GLY A 129 -6.73 2.14 1.67
N VAL A 130 -8.00 2.58 1.80
CA VAL A 130 -9.09 1.76 2.36
C VAL A 130 -9.35 0.54 1.50
N ALA A 131 -9.52 0.72 0.19
CA ALA A 131 -9.73 -0.38 -0.76
C ALA A 131 -8.59 -1.40 -0.71
N GLY A 132 -7.35 -0.91 -0.59
CA GLY A 132 -6.17 -1.76 -0.49
C GLY A 132 -6.24 -2.78 0.65
N ILE A 133 -6.85 -2.46 1.80
CA ILE A 133 -7.00 -3.41 2.91
C ILE A 133 -7.69 -4.71 2.48
N PHE A 134 -8.58 -4.65 1.50
CA PHE A 134 -9.43 -5.78 1.13
C PHE A 134 -8.90 -6.61 -0.03
N ASP A 135 -7.97 -6.06 -0.81
CA ASP A 135 -7.61 -6.63 -2.10
C ASP A 135 -6.11 -6.58 -2.36
N ASN A 136 -5.55 -5.40 -2.59
CA ASN A 136 -4.10 -5.19 -2.73
C ASN A 136 -3.62 -3.95 -1.96
N ALA A 137 -3.09 -4.19 -0.77
CA ALA A 137 -2.77 -3.15 0.21
C ALA A 137 -1.51 -2.32 -0.10
N THR A 138 -0.69 -2.73 -1.08
CA THR A 138 0.57 -2.03 -1.35
C THR A 138 1.09 -2.21 -2.78
N THR A 139 1.86 -1.22 -3.22
CA THR A 139 2.60 -1.29 -4.48
C THR A 139 3.79 -2.22 -4.31
N THR A 140 3.93 -3.20 -5.20
CA THR A 140 5.03 -4.17 -5.14
C THR A 140 6.24 -3.77 -5.98
N TYR A 141 6.06 -2.87 -6.95
CA TYR A 141 7.16 -2.27 -7.70
C TYR A 141 8.06 -1.41 -6.79
N PRO A 142 9.40 -1.47 -6.91
CA PRO A 142 10.21 -2.27 -7.84
C PRO A 142 10.57 -3.67 -7.32
N LEU A 143 10.25 -3.99 -6.06
CA LEU A 143 10.60 -5.26 -5.42
C LEU A 143 9.97 -6.48 -6.11
N SER A 144 8.93 -6.26 -6.92
CA SER A 144 8.38 -7.23 -7.87
C SER A 144 9.43 -7.81 -8.81
N ALA A 145 10.45 -7.04 -9.22
CA ALA A 145 11.55 -7.58 -10.03
C ALA A 145 12.34 -8.65 -9.25
N ILE A 146 12.63 -8.42 -7.97
CA ILE A 146 13.29 -9.42 -7.11
C ILE A 146 12.38 -10.64 -6.94
N ALA A 147 11.09 -10.43 -6.69
CA ALA A 147 10.12 -11.51 -6.58
C ALA A 147 10.00 -12.33 -7.87
N ALA A 148 10.10 -11.71 -9.04
CA ALA A 148 10.12 -12.40 -10.33
C ALA A 148 11.35 -13.30 -10.47
N VAL A 149 12.55 -12.83 -10.08
CA VAL A 149 13.76 -13.67 -10.01
C VAL A 149 13.55 -14.85 -9.06
N LEU A 150 13.05 -14.60 -7.84
CA LEU A 150 12.79 -15.65 -6.85
C LEU A 150 11.77 -16.68 -7.34
N MET A 151 10.75 -16.25 -8.09
CA MET A 151 9.78 -17.14 -8.72
C MET A 151 10.45 -17.98 -9.82
N ILE A 152 11.26 -17.39 -10.70
CA ILE A 152 11.93 -18.12 -11.78
C ILE A 152 12.91 -19.16 -11.22
N VAL A 153 13.67 -18.82 -10.18
CA VAL A 153 14.64 -19.71 -9.51
C VAL A 153 13.95 -20.77 -8.64
N ASN A 154 12.61 -20.75 -8.50
CA ASN A 154 11.84 -21.65 -7.65
C ASN A 154 12.27 -21.59 -6.18
N TRP A 155 12.51 -20.39 -5.66
CA TRP A 155 12.91 -20.18 -4.27
C TRP A 155 11.89 -20.82 -3.31
N ARG A 156 12.38 -21.65 -2.38
CA ARG A 156 11.58 -22.44 -1.41
C ARG A 156 10.50 -23.36 -2.04
N GLY A 157 10.62 -23.68 -3.33
CA GLY A 157 9.64 -24.50 -4.03
C GLY A 157 8.33 -23.77 -4.37
N LEU A 158 8.32 -22.43 -4.30
CA LEU A 158 7.11 -21.62 -4.53
C LEU A 158 6.56 -21.75 -5.95
N HIS A 159 7.45 -21.75 -6.94
CA HIS A 159 7.08 -21.91 -8.34
C HIS A 159 6.44 -23.28 -8.56
N SER A 160 7.08 -24.35 -8.07
CA SER A 160 6.51 -25.69 -8.18
C SER A 160 5.16 -25.83 -7.46
N ALA A 161 5.01 -25.18 -6.30
CA ALA A 161 3.75 -25.16 -5.56
C ALA A 161 2.65 -24.42 -6.34
N LEU A 162 2.98 -23.28 -6.95
CA LEU A 162 2.07 -22.51 -7.80
C LEU A 162 1.62 -23.31 -9.02
N VAL A 163 2.55 -23.86 -9.81
CA VAL A 163 2.23 -24.65 -11.01
C VAL A 163 1.36 -25.86 -10.65
N ARG A 164 1.68 -26.54 -9.55
CA ARG A 164 0.88 -27.68 -9.07
C ARG A 164 -0.52 -27.25 -8.64
N ALA A 165 -0.66 -26.12 -7.95
CA ALA A 165 -1.95 -25.59 -7.53
C ALA A 165 -2.80 -25.18 -8.75
N LEU A 166 -2.20 -24.48 -9.72
CA LEU A 166 -2.87 -24.06 -10.96
C LEU A 166 -3.33 -25.26 -11.78
N ARG A 167 -2.45 -26.23 -12.02
CA ARG A 167 -2.80 -27.44 -12.79
C ARG A 167 -3.90 -28.25 -12.08
N LYS A 168 -3.82 -28.41 -10.76
CA LYS A 168 -4.82 -29.17 -9.99
C LYS A 168 -6.20 -28.52 -10.05
N ARG A 169 -6.27 -27.18 -10.00
CA ARG A 169 -7.53 -26.44 -9.94
C ARG A 169 -8.13 -26.14 -11.31
N TYR A 170 -7.31 -25.58 -12.21
CA TYR A 170 -7.77 -25.05 -13.50
C TYR A 170 -7.48 -25.98 -14.67
N GLY A 171 -6.81 -27.12 -14.44
CA GLY A 171 -6.46 -28.06 -15.49
C GLY A 171 -5.66 -27.39 -16.60
N PHE A 172 -6.15 -27.49 -17.84
CA PHE A 172 -5.55 -26.86 -19.02
C PHE A 172 -5.50 -25.33 -18.92
N TRP A 173 -6.55 -24.69 -18.42
CA TRP A 173 -6.59 -23.23 -18.23
C TRP A 173 -5.53 -22.74 -17.24
N GLY A 174 -5.10 -23.60 -16.32
CA GLY A 174 -3.99 -23.31 -15.41
C GLY A 174 -2.66 -23.07 -16.14
N CYS A 175 -2.43 -23.74 -17.28
CA CYS A 175 -1.25 -23.51 -18.11
C CYS A 175 -1.28 -22.13 -18.77
N LEU A 176 -2.46 -21.67 -19.23
CA LEU A 176 -2.63 -20.35 -19.82
C LEU A 176 -2.41 -19.24 -18.78
N VAL A 177 -3.02 -19.38 -17.61
CA VAL A 177 -2.82 -18.44 -16.49
C VAL A 177 -1.34 -18.39 -16.09
N TYR A 178 -0.67 -19.53 -16.02
CA TYR A 178 0.76 -19.60 -15.74
C TYR A 178 1.60 -18.91 -16.82
N LEU A 179 1.26 -19.06 -18.10
CA LEU A 179 1.97 -18.39 -19.21
C LEU A 179 1.83 -16.86 -19.10
N ILE A 180 0.62 -16.35 -18.84
CA ILE A 180 0.38 -14.91 -18.62
C ILE A 180 1.20 -14.41 -17.42
N LEU A 181 1.23 -15.17 -16.33
CA LEU A 181 2.02 -14.83 -15.16
C LEU A 181 3.52 -14.78 -15.47
N LEU A 182 4.03 -15.73 -16.25
CA LEU A 182 5.45 -15.78 -16.62
C LEU A 182 5.83 -14.60 -17.51
N LEU A 183 5.01 -14.28 -18.51
CA LEU A 183 5.22 -13.13 -19.39
C LEU A 183 5.17 -11.80 -18.62
N SER A 184 4.22 -11.65 -17.70
CA SER A 184 4.13 -10.47 -16.83
C SER A 184 5.27 -10.38 -15.81
N ALA A 185 5.78 -11.51 -15.31
CA ALA A 185 6.98 -11.54 -14.47
C ALA A 185 8.23 -11.10 -15.24
N LEU A 186 8.39 -11.55 -16.48
CA LEU A 186 9.46 -11.08 -17.37
C LEU A 186 9.34 -9.58 -17.64
N ALA A 187 8.14 -9.07 -17.91
CA ALA A 187 7.91 -7.63 -18.05
C ALA A 187 8.27 -6.86 -16.76
N SER A 188 7.97 -7.42 -15.58
CA SER A 188 8.33 -6.82 -14.29
C SER A 188 9.84 -6.77 -14.07
N LEU A 189 10.62 -7.73 -14.58
CA LEU A 189 12.09 -7.67 -14.60
C LEU A 189 12.63 -6.57 -15.51
N LEU A 190 12.00 -6.38 -16.68
CA LEU A 190 12.40 -5.38 -17.66
C LEU A 190 12.04 -3.96 -17.23
N LYS A 191 10.94 -3.79 -16.47
CA LYS A 191 10.39 -2.48 -16.10
C LYS A 191 11.41 -1.55 -15.41
N PRO A 192 12.16 -1.94 -14.36
CA PRO A 192 13.18 -1.08 -13.78
C PRO A 192 14.24 -0.64 -14.78
N ILE A 193 14.66 -1.52 -15.70
CA ILE A 193 15.67 -1.20 -16.72
C ILE A 193 15.12 -0.16 -17.70
N VAL A 194 13.90 -0.36 -18.18
CA VAL A 194 13.23 0.58 -19.10
C VAL A 194 13.10 1.94 -18.44
N PHE A 195 12.56 2.00 -17.22
CA PHE A 195 12.33 3.27 -16.51
C PHE A 195 13.62 3.97 -16.10
N TRP A 196 14.66 3.23 -15.72
CA TRP A 196 15.98 3.79 -15.43
C TRP A 196 16.65 4.40 -16.66
N ARG A 197 16.49 3.78 -17.83
CA ARG A 197 17.10 4.22 -19.09
C ARG A 197 16.27 5.27 -19.84
N LEU A 198 15.04 5.57 -19.39
CA LEU A 198 14.17 6.58 -20.03
C LEU A 198 14.87 7.94 -20.26
N PRO A 199 15.61 8.51 -19.28
CA PRO A 199 16.30 9.78 -19.49
C PRO A 199 17.35 9.71 -20.59
N GLU A 200 18.12 8.63 -20.65
CA GLU A 200 19.17 8.44 -21.68
C GLU A 200 18.58 8.22 -23.07
N TRP A 201 17.48 7.46 -23.17
CA TRP A 201 16.85 7.16 -24.44
C TRP A 201 16.04 8.34 -25.00
N SER A 202 15.71 9.33 -24.18
CA SER A 202 15.00 10.55 -24.60
C SER A 202 15.71 11.31 -25.73
N GLY A 203 17.04 11.18 -25.85
CA GLY A 203 17.84 11.75 -26.94
C GLY A 203 18.03 10.84 -28.16
N LEU A 204 17.64 9.56 -28.09
CA LEU A 204 17.92 8.54 -29.12
C LEU A 204 16.67 8.02 -29.83
N VAL A 205 15.53 8.02 -29.15
CA VAL A 205 14.26 7.47 -29.66
C VAL A 205 13.20 8.57 -29.62
N PRO A 206 12.31 8.68 -30.64
CA PRO A 206 11.21 9.62 -30.60
C PRO A 206 10.39 9.45 -29.32
N ALA A 207 10.00 10.57 -28.69
CA ALA A 207 9.26 10.56 -27.42
C ALA A 207 8.01 9.65 -27.46
N ALA A 208 7.28 9.63 -28.58
CA ALA A 208 6.13 8.76 -28.77
C ALA A 208 6.50 7.26 -28.70
N GLY A 209 7.65 6.86 -29.24
CA GLY A 209 8.16 5.50 -29.16
C GLY A 209 8.49 5.10 -27.72
N LEU A 210 9.11 6.01 -26.95
CA LEU A 210 9.44 5.78 -25.55
C LEU A 210 8.20 5.60 -24.68
N MET A 211 7.19 6.46 -24.87
CA MET A 211 5.94 6.38 -24.13
C MET A 211 5.16 5.09 -24.45
N ARG A 212 5.20 4.63 -25.71
CA ARG A 212 4.59 3.34 -26.09
C ARG A 212 5.28 2.15 -25.42
N ILE A 213 6.61 2.13 -25.42
CA ILE A 213 7.40 1.07 -24.78
C ILE A 213 7.15 1.07 -23.26
N SER A 214 7.26 2.22 -22.60
CA SER A 214 7.06 2.32 -21.16
C SER A 214 5.64 1.94 -20.75
N ALA A 215 4.62 2.38 -21.49
CA ALA A 215 3.23 2.03 -21.21
C ALA A 215 2.94 0.54 -21.43
N ALA A 216 3.48 -0.08 -22.48
CA ALA A 216 3.30 -1.50 -22.74
C ALA A 216 3.97 -2.38 -21.66
N VAL A 217 5.21 -2.03 -21.28
CA VAL A 217 5.94 -2.72 -20.21
C VAL A 217 5.26 -2.54 -18.87
N ASP A 218 4.85 -1.32 -18.52
CA ASP A 218 4.13 -1.04 -17.26
C ASP A 218 2.79 -1.79 -17.17
N GLY A 219 2.00 -1.76 -18.24
CA GLY A 219 0.72 -2.46 -18.31
C GLY A 219 0.87 -3.98 -18.20
N THR A 220 1.90 -4.56 -18.82
CA THR A 220 2.16 -6.00 -18.76
C THR A 220 2.71 -6.43 -17.39
N ALA A 221 3.65 -5.65 -16.83
CA ALA A 221 4.23 -5.90 -15.51
C ALA A 221 3.19 -5.77 -14.38
N PHE A 222 2.19 -4.89 -14.54
CA PHE A 222 1.13 -4.66 -13.57
C PHE A 222 0.40 -5.95 -13.16
N ILE A 223 0.18 -6.88 -14.09
CA ILE A 223 -0.49 -8.16 -13.79
C ILE A 223 0.28 -8.92 -12.72
N PHE A 224 1.59 -9.08 -12.91
CA PHE A 224 2.45 -9.78 -11.95
C PHE A 224 2.57 -9.02 -10.64
N GLU A 225 2.78 -7.70 -10.70
CA GLU A 225 2.89 -6.83 -9.53
C GLU A 225 1.65 -6.90 -8.64
N TYR A 226 0.47 -6.87 -9.25
CA TYR A 226 -0.79 -6.94 -8.56
C TYR A 226 -1.00 -8.33 -7.94
N LEU A 227 -0.80 -9.40 -8.71
CA LEU A 227 -0.95 -10.78 -8.20
C LEU A 227 0.03 -11.10 -7.07
N LEU A 228 1.24 -10.55 -7.14
CA LEU A 228 2.21 -10.61 -6.05
C LEU A 228 1.72 -9.88 -4.80
N GLY A 229 1.10 -8.70 -4.96
CA GLY A 229 0.50 -7.94 -3.87
C GLY A 229 -0.61 -8.72 -3.17
N VAL A 230 -1.53 -9.30 -3.94
CA VAL A 230 -2.58 -10.19 -3.44
C VAL A 230 -1.98 -11.41 -2.74
N TYR A 231 -0.94 -12.04 -3.31
CA TYR A 231 -0.27 -13.18 -2.67
C TYR A 231 0.33 -12.81 -1.31
N ILE A 232 1.04 -11.68 -1.21
CA ILE A 232 1.60 -11.17 0.04
C ILE A 232 0.46 -10.90 1.04
N GLN A 233 -0.64 -10.31 0.60
CA GLN A 233 -1.79 -10.03 1.45
C GLN A 233 -2.46 -11.31 1.97
N VAL A 234 -2.66 -12.32 1.12
CA VAL A 234 -3.16 -13.65 1.53
C VAL A 234 -2.23 -14.29 2.55
N TYR A 235 -0.92 -14.21 2.35
CA TYR A 235 0.07 -14.65 3.35
C TYR A 235 -0.11 -13.92 4.69
N LEU A 236 -0.26 -12.60 4.68
CA LEU A 236 -0.45 -11.80 5.89
C LEU A 236 -1.80 -12.09 6.59
N ILE A 237 -2.89 -12.28 5.82
CA ILE A 237 -4.19 -12.72 6.35
C ILE A 237 -4.03 -14.06 7.08
N ILE A 238 -3.30 -15.00 6.47
CA ILE A 238 -3.05 -16.30 7.09
C ILE A 238 -2.22 -16.13 8.36
N VAL A 239 -1.20 -15.26 8.39
CA VAL A 239 -0.43 -14.94 9.62
C VAL A 239 -1.34 -14.41 10.73
N CYS A 240 -2.30 -13.55 10.41
CA CYS A 240 -3.28 -13.03 11.37
C CYS A 240 -4.24 -14.13 11.86
N LEU A 241 -4.70 -15.01 10.97
CA LEU A 241 -5.54 -16.15 11.33
C LEU A 241 -4.80 -17.11 12.28
N ALA A 242 -3.55 -17.37 11.94
CA ALA A 242 -2.59 -18.12 12.73
C ALA A 242 -2.49 -17.62 14.18
N TRP A 243 -2.36 -16.30 14.35
CA TRP A 243 -2.37 -15.64 15.65
C TRP A 243 -3.70 -15.84 16.38
N THR A 244 -4.83 -15.54 15.73
CA THR A 244 -6.16 -15.70 16.34
C THR A 244 -6.48 -17.16 16.73
N LYS A 245 -5.79 -18.15 16.15
CA LYS A 245 -5.91 -19.57 16.52
C LYS A 245 -4.88 -20.04 17.55
N GLY A 246 -3.90 -19.21 17.91
CA GLY A 246 -2.83 -19.58 18.85
C GLY A 246 -1.88 -20.67 18.34
N VAL A 247 -1.83 -20.91 17.03
CA VAL A 247 -0.98 -21.94 16.43
C VAL A 247 0.41 -21.34 16.13
N SER A 248 1.45 -22.18 16.11
CA SER A 248 2.79 -21.80 15.66
C SER A 248 3.14 -22.53 14.36
N PHE A 249 3.97 -21.94 13.50
CA PHE A 249 4.29 -22.47 12.18
C PHE A 249 5.68 -22.05 11.74
N GLU A 250 6.32 -22.94 10.99
CA GLU A 250 7.53 -22.61 10.25
C GLU A 250 7.23 -21.70 9.06
N GLN A 251 8.10 -20.72 8.83
CA GLN A 251 7.86 -19.68 7.82
C GLN A 251 7.75 -20.25 6.41
N GLY A 252 8.61 -21.21 6.04
CA GLY A 252 8.62 -21.81 4.71
C GLY A 252 7.34 -22.59 4.40
N GLU A 253 6.79 -23.28 5.39
CA GLU A 253 5.52 -24.00 5.26
C GLU A 253 4.34 -23.05 5.11
N LEU A 254 4.35 -21.95 5.85
CA LEU A 254 3.31 -20.92 5.76
C LEU A 254 3.25 -20.27 4.38
N PHE A 255 4.39 -20.01 3.75
CA PHE A 255 4.44 -19.48 2.37
C PHE A 255 3.85 -20.47 1.35
N ARG A 256 4.16 -21.77 1.47
CA ARG A 256 3.59 -22.82 0.60
C ARG A 256 2.11 -23.03 0.86
N PHE A 257 1.67 -22.93 2.11
CA PHE A 257 0.26 -22.96 2.45
C PHE A 257 -0.49 -21.75 1.88
N ALA A 258 0.07 -20.55 2.02
CA ALA A 258 -0.45 -19.33 1.40
C ALA A 258 -0.54 -19.45 -0.12
N MET A 259 0.44 -20.08 -0.78
CA MET A 259 0.40 -20.31 -2.23
C MET A 259 -0.77 -21.21 -2.66
N ARG A 260 -1.08 -22.23 -1.86
CA ARG A 260 -2.27 -23.08 -2.09
C ARG A 260 -3.56 -22.27 -1.93
N ARG A 261 -3.67 -21.43 -0.90
CA ARG A 261 -4.84 -20.56 -0.67
C ARG A 261 -4.97 -19.47 -1.72
N PHE A 262 -3.86 -18.91 -2.18
CA PHE A 262 -3.82 -17.93 -3.26
C PHE A 262 -4.46 -18.45 -4.54
N SER A 263 -4.33 -19.75 -4.85
CA SER A 263 -5.02 -20.34 -6.01
C SER A 263 -6.55 -20.26 -5.95
N TYR A 264 -7.15 -20.10 -4.76
CA TYR A 264 -8.59 -19.83 -4.60
C TYR A 264 -8.94 -18.37 -4.83
N VAL A 265 -8.08 -17.48 -4.35
CA VAL A 265 -8.22 -16.02 -4.53
C VAL A 265 -7.95 -15.60 -5.97
N LEU A 266 -7.22 -16.40 -6.74
CA LEU A 266 -6.77 -16.06 -8.10
C LEU A 266 -7.92 -15.77 -9.08
N GLU A 267 -9.07 -16.43 -8.94
CA GLU A 267 -10.27 -16.11 -9.74
C GLU A 267 -10.73 -14.67 -9.51
N TRP A 268 -10.90 -14.28 -8.24
CA TRP A 268 -11.27 -12.92 -7.87
C TRP A 268 -10.20 -11.91 -8.28
N ALA A 269 -8.94 -12.17 -7.92
CA ALA A 269 -7.82 -11.30 -8.28
C ALA A 269 -7.67 -11.13 -9.79
N GLY A 270 -7.91 -12.19 -10.57
CA GLY A 270 -7.92 -12.15 -12.03
C GLY A 270 -9.01 -11.25 -12.59
N ILE A 271 -10.21 -11.26 -12.01
CA ILE A 271 -11.30 -10.34 -12.38
C ILE A 271 -10.90 -8.90 -12.07
N VAL A 272 -10.41 -8.63 -10.86
CA VAL A 272 -10.04 -7.25 -10.48
C VAL A 272 -8.88 -6.75 -11.34
N VAL A 273 -7.89 -7.58 -11.65
CA VAL A 273 -6.81 -7.25 -12.61
C VAL A 273 -7.37 -6.99 -14.00
N ALA A 274 -8.27 -7.83 -14.51
CA ALA A 274 -8.84 -7.68 -15.84
C ALA A 274 -9.65 -6.37 -15.95
N VAL A 275 -10.51 -6.10 -14.96
CA VAL A 275 -11.30 -4.85 -14.89
C VAL A 275 -10.39 -3.63 -14.74
N SER A 276 -9.39 -3.69 -13.86
CA SER A 276 -8.40 -2.61 -13.71
C SER A 276 -7.59 -2.39 -14.99
N THR A 277 -7.23 -3.46 -15.70
CA THR A 277 -6.53 -3.37 -16.98
C THR A 277 -7.42 -2.74 -18.03
N LEU A 278 -8.68 -3.15 -18.12
CA LEU A 278 -9.63 -2.63 -19.11
C LEU A 278 -9.99 -1.17 -18.88
N ILE A 279 -10.20 -0.77 -17.63
CA ILE A 279 -10.69 0.58 -17.28
C ILE A 279 -9.55 1.59 -17.11
N LEU A 280 -8.38 1.19 -16.58
CA LEU A 280 -7.27 2.10 -16.30
C LEU A 280 -6.13 1.96 -17.30
N ARG A 281 -5.62 0.74 -17.49
CA ARG A 281 -4.34 0.54 -18.19
C ARG A 281 -4.49 0.55 -19.70
N LEU A 282 -5.47 -0.15 -20.23
CA LEU A 282 -5.71 -0.24 -21.67
C LEU A 282 -5.97 1.15 -22.27
N PRO A 283 -6.82 2.00 -21.68
CA PRO A 283 -7.04 3.33 -22.24
C PRO A 283 -5.79 4.22 -22.16
N LEU A 284 -5.01 4.10 -21.08
CA LEU A 284 -3.71 4.78 -20.95
C LEU A 284 -2.73 4.31 -22.03
N VAL A 285 -2.59 3.01 -22.25
CA VAL A 285 -1.76 2.45 -23.31
C VAL A 285 -2.25 2.96 -24.66
N LEU A 286 -3.54 2.80 -24.97
CA LEU A 286 -4.13 3.24 -26.24
C LEU A 286 -3.96 4.74 -26.49
N SER A 287 -3.94 5.57 -25.45
CA SER A 287 -3.66 7.00 -25.60
C SER A 287 -2.31 7.27 -26.28
N TYR A 288 -1.28 6.43 -26.03
CA TYR A 288 0.04 6.56 -26.65
C TYR A 288 0.14 5.92 -28.05
N PHE A 289 -0.75 4.98 -28.37
CA PHE A 289 -0.77 4.31 -29.68
C PHE A 289 -1.67 5.02 -30.69
N VAL A 290 -2.84 5.50 -30.26
CA VAL A 290 -3.93 6.00 -31.12
C VAL A 290 -4.31 7.46 -30.81
N ASN A 291 -3.63 8.13 -29.87
CA ASN A 291 -3.87 9.53 -29.49
C ASN A 291 -5.33 9.83 -29.11
N ILE A 292 -5.90 9.01 -28.21
CA ILE A 292 -7.24 9.25 -27.67
C ILE A 292 -7.19 10.49 -26.75
N PRO A 293 -7.99 11.55 -27.01
CA PRO A 293 -7.99 12.76 -26.19
C PRO A 293 -8.65 12.52 -24.81
N GLY A 294 -8.21 13.28 -23.79
CA GLY A 294 -8.87 13.32 -22.47
C GLY A 294 -8.66 12.10 -21.57
N VAL A 295 -7.68 11.23 -21.87
CA VAL A 295 -7.43 10.00 -21.10
C VAL A 295 -7.07 10.23 -19.63
N LEU A 296 -6.29 11.28 -19.38
CA LEU A 296 -5.86 11.64 -18.03
C LEU A 296 -7.00 12.24 -17.20
N ASP A 297 -8.02 12.82 -17.85
CA ASP A 297 -9.11 13.52 -17.18
C ASP A 297 -10.11 12.55 -16.53
N TYR A 298 -10.34 11.37 -17.10
CA TYR A 298 -11.20 10.34 -16.50
C TYR A 298 -10.47 9.40 -15.55
N LEU A 299 -9.13 9.44 -15.51
CA LEU A 299 -8.34 8.54 -14.65
C LEU A 299 -8.73 8.63 -13.16
N PRO A 300 -9.00 9.81 -12.56
CA PRO A 300 -9.47 9.90 -11.18
C PRO A 300 -10.82 9.20 -10.96
N ILE A 301 -11.75 9.32 -11.92
CA ILE A 301 -13.08 8.69 -11.86
C ILE A 301 -12.94 7.18 -11.95
N ALA A 302 -12.10 6.68 -12.86
CA ALA A 302 -11.80 5.27 -12.99
C ALA A 302 -11.20 4.67 -11.70
N ARG A 303 -10.24 5.38 -11.08
CA ARG A 303 -9.64 4.96 -9.79
C ARG A 303 -10.67 4.93 -8.65
N LEU A 304 -11.56 5.92 -8.63
CA LEU A 304 -12.69 5.97 -7.69
C LEU A 304 -13.62 4.76 -7.87
N LEU A 305 -13.98 4.43 -9.12
CA LEU A 305 -14.84 3.29 -9.43
C LEU A 305 -14.22 1.95 -8.99
N ILE A 306 -12.95 1.72 -9.31
CA ILE A 306 -12.24 0.49 -8.90
C ILE A 306 -12.16 0.40 -7.37
N SER A 307 -11.81 1.49 -6.68
CA SER A 307 -11.74 1.53 -5.22
C SER A 307 -13.09 1.25 -4.59
N GLY A 308 -14.15 1.85 -5.15
CA GLY A 308 -15.53 1.63 -4.71
C GLY A 308 -15.96 0.17 -4.90
N LEU A 309 -15.62 -0.45 -6.03
CA LEU A 309 -15.93 -1.86 -6.29
C LEU A 309 -15.19 -2.80 -5.32
N ILE A 310 -13.91 -2.55 -5.06
CA ILE A 310 -13.15 -3.34 -4.08
C ILE A 310 -13.76 -3.24 -2.67
N ILE A 311 -14.12 -2.03 -2.24
CA ILE A 311 -14.77 -1.81 -0.94
C ILE A 311 -16.15 -2.48 -0.90
N ALA A 312 -16.91 -2.39 -1.99
CA ALA A 312 -18.21 -3.05 -2.10
C ALA A 312 -18.09 -4.55 -1.90
N PHE A 313 -17.05 -5.20 -2.44
CA PHE A 313 -16.80 -6.65 -2.32
C PHE A 313 -15.73 -7.00 -1.26
N CYS A 314 -15.60 -6.17 -0.21
CA CYS A 314 -14.50 -6.22 0.76
C CYS A 314 -14.23 -7.57 1.44
N SER A 315 -15.23 -8.47 1.53
CA SER A 315 -15.07 -9.77 2.19
C SER A 315 -14.83 -10.95 1.26
N VAL A 316 -14.92 -10.77 -0.06
CA VAL A 316 -14.77 -11.87 -1.03
C VAL A 316 -13.37 -12.50 -0.95
N GLN A 317 -12.32 -11.67 -0.96
CA GLN A 317 -10.93 -12.15 -0.90
C GLN A 317 -10.64 -12.94 0.37
N ILE A 318 -11.06 -12.44 1.55
CA ILE A 318 -10.83 -13.14 2.81
C ILE A 318 -11.66 -14.43 2.91
N SER A 319 -12.89 -14.47 2.39
CA SER A 319 -13.70 -15.70 2.30
C SER A 319 -12.99 -16.77 1.47
N LEU A 320 -12.54 -16.41 0.26
CA LEU A 320 -11.81 -17.30 -0.63
C LEU A 320 -10.50 -17.82 0.00
N ALA A 321 -9.78 -16.94 0.70
CA ALA A 321 -8.52 -17.30 1.35
C ALA A 321 -8.72 -18.29 2.52
N LEU A 322 -9.83 -18.18 3.25
CA LEU A 322 -10.06 -18.96 4.47
C LEU A 322 -10.84 -20.26 4.21
N HIS A 323 -11.91 -20.19 3.42
CA HIS A 323 -12.89 -21.28 3.30
C HIS A 323 -12.71 -22.17 2.08
N ASN A 324 -11.77 -21.86 1.19
CA ASN A 324 -11.55 -22.61 -0.05
C ASN A 324 -12.82 -22.74 -0.92
N GLU A 325 -13.69 -21.74 -0.87
CA GLU A 325 -14.94 -21.72 -1.63
C GLU A 325 -14.70 -21.43 -3.12
N THR A 326 -15.73 -21.67 -3.92
CA THR A 326 -15.81 -21.14 -5.29
C THR A 326 -16.09 -19.63 -5.25
N LEU A 327 -15.76 -18.90 -6.32
CA LEU A 327 -16.04 -17.45 -6.40
C LEU A 327 -17.54 -17.13 -6.19
N PHE A 328 -18.43 -17.96 -6.73
CA PHE A 328 -19.87 -17.77 -6.61
C PHE A 328 -20.36 -17.91 -5.16
N GLU A 329 -19.88 -18.93 -4.45
CA GLU A 329 -20.16 -19.13 -3.02
C GLU A 329 -19.61 -17.96 -2.20
N ALA A 330 -18.39 -17.51 -2.47
CA ALA A 330 -17.79 -16.36 -1.77
C ALA A 330 -18.58 -15.06 -2.00
N MET A 331 -19.13 -14.82 -3.21
CA MET A 331 -20.01 -13.68 -3.46
C MET A 331 -21.33 -13.78 -2.70
N SER A 332 -21.92 -14.98 -2.63
CA SER A 332 -23.15 -15.21 -1.87
C SER A 332 -22.91 -15.07 -0.36
N ALA A 333 -21.79 -15.58 0.15
CA ALA A 333 -21.34 -15.40 1.53
C ALA A 333 -21.08 -13.93 1.85
N HIS A 334 -20.54 -13.16 0.90
CA HIS A 334 -20.36 -11.72 1.03
C HIS A 334 -21.68 -10.97 1.19
N VAL A 335 -22.70 -11.26 0.38
CA VAL A 335 -24.03 -10.63 0.52
C VAL A 335 -24.61 -10.90 1.92
N TYR A 336 -24.55 -12.15 2.38
CA TYR A 336 -25.00 -12.52 3.72
C TYR A 336 -24.19 -11.81 4.82
N PHE A 337 -22.87 -11.74 4.68
CA PHE A 337 -21.98 -11.05 5.61
C PHE A 337 -22.34 -9.57 5.75
N VAL A 338 -22.53 -8.87 4.63
CA VAL A 338 -22.89 -7.44 4.62
C VAL A 338 -24.27 -7.23 5.25
N GLN A 339 -25.28 -8.02 4.87
CA GLN A 339 -26.63 -7.89 5.42
C GLN A 339 -26.65 -8.04 6.95
N LYS A 340 -25.92 -9.02 7.49
CA LYS A 340 -25.90 -9.31 8.93
C LYS A 340 -25.02 -8.34 9.73
N ASN A 341 -23.97 -7.78 9.12
CA ASN A 341 -22.95 -7.01 9.83
C ASN A 341 -22.76 -5.58 9.30
N ALA A 342 -23.71 -5.04 8.53
CA ALA A 342 -23.62 -3.74 7.88
C ALA A 342 -23.16 -2.62 8.82
N GLY A 343 -23.70 -2.57 10.05
CA GLY A 343 -23.30 -1.58 11.05
C GLY A 343 -21.83 -1.69 11.46
N ARG A 344 -21.35 -2.90 11.76
CA ARG A 344 -19.93 -3.14 12.14
C ARG A 344 -18.99 -2.85 10.97
N LEU A 345 -19.39 -3.24 9.76
CA LEU A 345 -18.64 -2.96 8.55
C LEU A 345 -18.55 -1.45 8.27
N ALA A 346 -19.65 -0.72 8.39
CA ALA A 346 -19.68 0.74 8.21
C ALA A 346 -18.76 1.44 9.22
N TRP A 347 -18.79 1.05 10.50
CA TRP A 347 -17.87 1.57 11.51
C TRP A 347 -16.40 1.25 11.21
N PHE A 348 -16.11 0.03 10.75
CA PHE A 348 -14.76 -0.34 10.36
C PHE A 348 -14.25 0.49 9.16
N LEU A 349 -15.08 0.65 8.13
CA LEU A 349 -14.76 1.46 6.96
C LEU A 349 -14.57 2.94 7.32
N LEU A 350 -15.40 3.49 8.22
CA LEU A 350 -15.24 4.85 8.73
C LEU A 350 -13.87 5.02 9.41
N ILE A 351 -13.47 4.08 10.27
CA ILE A 351 -12.19 4.12 10.96
C ILE A 351 -11.03 4.02 9.97
N CYS A 352 -11.13 3.13 8.98
CA CYS A 352 -10.14 3.04 7.91
C CYS A 352 -10.03 4.37 7.14
N GLY A 353 -11.18 4.96 6.77
CA GLY A 353 -11.25 6.25 6.08
C GLY A 353 -10.59 7.37 6.87
N ILE A 354 -10.89 7.50 8.17
CA ILE A 354 -10.28 8.52 9.04
C ILE A 354 -8.75 8.35 9.08
N HIS A 355 -8.25 7.12 9.25
CA HIS A 355 -6.81 6.87 9.34
C HIS A 355 -6.08 7.13 8.03
N PHE A 356 -6.58 6.60 6.92
CA PHE A 356 -5.96 6.81 5.61
C PHE A 356 -6.05 8.27 5.16
N TYR A 357 -7.17 8.95 5.44
CA TYR A 357 -7.31 10.37 5.18
C TYR A 357 -6.32 11.18 6.01
N GLY A 358 -6.23 10.91 7.32
CA GLY A 358 -5.30 11.60 8.21
C GLY A 358 -3.84 11.46 7.78
N ILE A 359 -3.36 10.24 7.51
CA ILE A 359 -1.97 10.05 7.08
C ILE A 359 -1.69 10.66 5.71
N THR A 360 -2.65 10.58 4.77
CA THR A 360 -2.49 11.16 3.42
C THR A 360 -2.47 12.68 3.48
N LEU A 361 -3.33 13.27 4.32
CA LEU A 361 -3.36 14.70 4.57
C LEU A 361 -2.03 15.18 5.16
N CYS A 362 -1.51 14.49 6.17
CA CYS A 362 -0.21 14.79 6.76
C CYS A 362 0.92 14.71 5.71
N ASP A 363 0.92 13.68 4.85
CA ASP A 363 1.91 13.53 3.79
C ASP A 363 1.84 14.63 2.73
N ALA A 364 0.65 15.09 2.39
CA ALA A 364 0.50 16.17 1.42
C ALA A 364 0.87 17.55 2.03
N ILE A 365 0.51 17.82 3.28
CA ILE A 365 0.94 19.03 4.00
C ILE A 365 2.47 19.07 4.13
N LEU A 366 3.08 17.98 4.61
CA LEU A 366 4.53 17.95 4.84
C LEU A 366 5.32 17.98 3.54
N ARG A 367 4.85 17.31 2.48
CA ARG A 367 5.46 17.47 1.14
C ARG A 367 5.40 18.91 0.65
N GLY A 368 4.24 19.56 0.79
CA GLY A 368 4.10 20.97 0.39
C GLY A 368 5.03 21.89 1.19
N ALA A 369 5.16 21.64 2.50
CA ALA A 369 6.04 22.41 3.37
C ALA A 369 7.54 22.22 3.06
N ILE A 370 7.95 20.97 2.81
CA ILE A 370 9.32 20.59 2.49
C ILE A 370 9.76 21.19 1.15
N GLY A 371 8.89 21.18 0.13
CA GLY A 371 9.22 21.65 -1.22
C GLY A 371 10.39 20.87 -1.82
N ASP A 372 11.37 21.58 -2.37
CA ASP A 372 12.52 20.99 -3.09
C ASP A 372 13.68 20.54 -2.19
N ARG A 373 13.51 20.53 -0.86
CA ARG A 373 14.55 20.14 0.10
C ARG A 373 14.71 18.63 0.14
N LEU A 374 15.62 18.08 -0.67
CA LEU A 374 15.72 16.65 -0.94
C LEU A 374 16.02 15.80 0.31
N GLY A 375 16.93 16.26 1.18
CA GLY A 375 17.26 15.55 2.42
C GLY A 375 16.08 15.41 3.37
N ALA A 376 15.31 16.49 3.57
CA ALA A 376 14.10 16.50 4.39
C ALA A 376 12.99 15.65 3.75
N LEU A 377 12.84 15.70 2.42
CA LEU A 377 11.88 14.88 1.67
C LEU A 377 12.17 13.40 1.83
N PHE A 378 13.44 13.00 1.74
CA PHE A 378 13.87 11.61 1.91
C PHE A 378 13.55 11.08 3.32
N LEU A 379 13.92 11.84 4.36
CA LEU A 379 13.64 11.48 5.75
C LEU A 379 12.14 11.39 6.04
N TRP A 380 11.35 12.35 5.51
CA TRP A 380 9.90 12.33 5.63
C TRP A 380 9.31 11.11 4.94
N LYS A 381 9.72 10.78 3.72
CA LYS A 381 9.18 9.65 2.97
C LYS A 381 9.52 8.30 3.58
N PHE A 382 10.70 8.14 4.17
CA PHE A 382 11.04 6.97 4.99
C PHE A 382 10.09 6.83 6.21
N SER A 383 9.89 7.95 6.93
CA SER A 383 9.00 8.00 8.10
C SER A 383 7.54 7.70 7.71
N PHE A 384 7.07 8.31 6.62
CA PHE A 384 5.73 8.11 6.09
C PHE A 384 5.49 6.67 5.62
N ALA A 385 6.44 6.05 4.92
CA ALA A 385 6.35 4.65 4.51
C ALA A 385 6.19 3.71 5.73
N SER A 386 6.93 3.99 6.81
CA SER A 386 6.84 3.25 8.07
C SER A 386 5.47 3.43 8.74
N VAL A 387 5.01 4.67 8.89
CA VAL A 387 3.70 4.99 9.48
C VAL A 387 2.56 4.36 8.67
N ARG A 388 2.58 4.51 7.34
CA ARG A 388 1.60 3.90 6.45
C ARG A 388 1.63 2.38 6.59
N GLY A 389 2.81 1.76 6.61
CA GLY A 389 2.95 0.31 6.81
C GLY A 389 2.35 -0.18 8.13
N ILE A 390 2.55 0.56 9.23
CA ILE A 390 1.95 0.28 10.54
C ILE A 390 0.42 0.37 10.48
N VAL A 391 -0.12 1.47 9.94
CA VAL A 391 -1.57 1.69 9.83
C VAL A 391 -2.21 0.61 8.95
N THR A 392 -1.66 0.36 7.77
CA THR A 392 -2.15 -0.68 6.85
C THR A 392 -2.08 -2.07 7.48
N GLY A 393 -0.97 -2.42 8.13
CA GLY A 393 -0.80 -3.70 8.82
C GLY A 393 -1.76 -3.90 9.98
N TRP A 394 -1.96 -2.85 10.80
CA TRP A 394 -2.92 -2.85 11.89
C TRP A 394 -4.35 -3.03 11.40
N LEU A 395 -4.77 -2.25 10.40
CA LEU A 395 -6.12 -2.31 9.86
C LEU A 395 -6.39 -3.64 9.15
N LEU A 396 -5.41 -4.19 8.42
CA LEU A 396 -5.52 -5.55 7.85
C LEU A 396 -5.70 -6.60 8.94
N ALA A 397 -4.88 -6.57 10.01
CA ALA A 397 -5.01 -7.52 11.11
C ALA A 397 -6.36 -7.37 11.82
N SER A 398 -6.82 -6.13 12.01
CA SER A 398 -8.12 -5.81 12.60
C SER A 398 -9.28 -6.30 11.72
N TRP A 399 -9.16 -6.19 10.40
CA TRP A 399 -10.12 -6.72 9.45
C TRP A 399 -10.27 -8.25 9.58
N VAL A 400 -9.14 -8.97 9.66
CA VAL A 400 -9.15 -10.43 9.85
C VAL A 400 -9.82 -10.81 11.18
N CYS A 401 -9.53 -10.08 12.25
CA CYS A 401 -10.15 -10.31 13.55
C CYS A 401 -11.66 -10.02 13.51
N LEU A 402 -12.08 -8.91 12.90
CA LEU A 402 -13.48 -8.53 12.75
C LEU A 402 -14.25 -9.56 11.93
N PHE A 403 -13.71 -9.96 10.77
CA PHE A 403 -14.32 -10.97 9.90
C PHE A 403 -14.57 -12.26 10.69
N ARG A 404 -13.56 -12.74 11.42
CA ARG A 404 -13.69 -13.93 12.26
C ARG A 404 -14.69 -13.77 13.40
N GLN A 405 -14.74 -12.63 14.07
CA GLN A 405 -15.73 -12.35 15.12
C GLN A 405 -17.17 -12.43 14.59
N CYS A 406 -17.39 -11.91 13.37
CA CYS A 406 -18.68 -11.99 12.69
C CYS A 406 -19.03 -13.43 12.27
N GLU A 407 -18.02 -14.26 11.97
CA GLU A 407 -18.20 -15.69 11.71
C GLU A 407 -18.40 -16.55 12.96
N THR A 408 -17.88 -16.17 14.13
CA THR A 408 -18.10 -16.93 15.37
C THR A 408 -19.58 -17.02 15.78
N GLY A 409 -20.44 -16.12 15.31
CA GLY A 409 -21.90 -16.28 15.37
C GLY A 409 -22.49 -17.33 14.42
N ARG A 410 -21.64 -17.95 13.58
CA ARG A 410 -21.89 -19.03 12.60
C ARG A 410 -21.11 -20.32 12.95
N ILE A 411 -20.05 -20.23 13.75
CA ILE A 411 -19.16 -21.35 14.14
C ILE A 411 -19.85 -22.46 14.97
N HIS A 412 -21.08 -22.27 15.42
CA HIS A 412 -21.89 -23.41 15.90
C HIS A 412 -22.36 -24.37 14.78
N GLN A 413 -22.08 -24.08 13.50
CA GLN A 413 -22.46 -24.95 12.37
C GLN A 413 -21.30 -25.60 11.59
N GLU A 414 -20.04 -25.20 11.77
CA GLU A 414 -18.94 -25.73 10.96
C GLU A 414 -17.94 -26.58 11.76
N LYS A 415 -18.16 -27.90 11.72
CA LYS A 415 -17.22 -28.94 12.15
C LYS A 415 -16.07 -29.12 11.14
N TRP A 416 -15.07 -28.24 11.07
CA TRP A 416 -13.84 -28.54 10.32
C TRP A 416 -12.65 -27.80 10.99
N ILE A 417 -11.51 -28.41 11.34
CA ILE A 417 -10.73 -29.49 10.72
C ILE A 417 -9.93 -30.23 11.81
N GLN A 418 -10.13 -31.54 11.96
CA GLN A 418 -9.08 -32.46 12.44
C GLN A 418 -8.23 -32.84 11.22
N TYR A 419 -6.94 -32.54 11.26
CA TYR A 419 -5.89 -33.26 10.54
C TYR A 419 -4.82 -33.64 11.55
#